data_AF-A0A9D2RSN6-F1
#
_entry.id   AF-A0A9D2RSN6-F1
#
_cell.length_a   1.000
_cell.length_b   1.000
_cell.length_c   1.000
_cell.angle_alpha   90.00
_cell.angle_beta   90.00
_cell.angle_gamma   90.00
#
_symmetry.space_group_name_H-M   'P 1'
#
loop_
_entity.id
_entity.type
_entity.pdbx_description
1 polymer ?
#
loop_
_entity_poly.entity_id
_entity_poly.type
_entity_poly.pdbx_seq_one_letter_code
_entity_poly.pdbx_strand_id
1 'polypeptide(L)'
;MKHLSVKKLVGIIVGAVVVLAVIALAAIFALRVDGTEARQIALDTAGGGEVISQEVSSEGLWNEYSYKIVNGDTWYDIEVSGFGNVTEMESGTGQYPRD
;
A
#
# COMPACT_ATOMS: atom_id res chain seq x y z
N MET A 1 -38.95 30.24 -10.20
CA MET A 1 -37.83 29.44 -9.64
C MET A 1 -37.28 30.17 -8.43
N LYS A 2 -37.19 29.54 -7.24
CA LYS A 2 -36.60 30.18 -6.05
C LYS A 2 -35.10 30.35 -6.30
N HIS A 3 -34.62 31.59 -6.39
CA HIS A 3 -33.19 31.87 -6.52
C HIS A 3 -32.50 31.53 -5.19
N LEU A 4 -31.62 30.54 -5.20
CA LEU A 4 -30.81 30.22 -4.03
C LEU A 4 -29.86 31.39 -3.73
N SER A 5 -29.77 31.79 -2.46
CA SER A 5 -28.79 32.79 -2.05
C SER A 5 -27.38 32.22 -2.20
N VAL A 6 -26.44 33.01 -2.69
CA VAL A 6 -25.02 32.64 -2.84
C VAL A 6 -24.45 32.01 -1.56
N LYS A 7 -24.85 32.50 -0.37
CA LYS A 7 -24.43 31.94 0.91
C LYS A 7 -24.88 30.48 1.12
N LYS A 8 -26.10 30.14 0.68
CA LYS A 8 -26.63 28.77 0.75
C LYS A 8 -25.91 27.85 -0.24
N LEU A 9 -25.61 28.35 -1.44
CA LEU A 9 -24.85 27.61 -2.45
C LEU A 9 -23.44 27.28 -1.95
N VAL A 10 -22.74 28.27 -1.37
CA VAL A 10 -21.41 28.08 -0.77
C VAL A 10 -21.46 27.05 0.36
N GLY A 11 -22.45 27.13 1.25
CA GLY A 11 -22.61 26.15 2.33
C GLY A 11 -22.81 24.71 1.83
N ILE A 12 -23.59 24.51 0.75
CA ILE A 12 -23.78 23.20 0.13
C ILE A 12 -22.46 22.68 -0.48
N ILE A 13 -21.73 23.54 -1.19
CA ILE A 13 -20.46 23.15 -1.81
C ILE A 13 -19.44 22.75 -0.75
N VAL A 14 -19.27 23.56 0.30
CA VAL A 14 -18.35 23.24 1.41
C VAL A 14 -18.76 21.94 2.10
N GLY A 15 -20.06 21.77 2.38
CA GLY A 15 -20.57 20.53 2.97
C GLY A 15 -20.29 19.30 2.09
N ALA A 16 -20.52 19.41 0.78
CA ALA A 16 -20.24 18.33 -0.15
C ALA A 16 -18.75 17.97 -0.22
N VAL A 17 -17.86 18.98 -0.22
CA VAL A 17 -16.40 18.75 -0.21
C VAL A 17 -15.96 18.01 1.04
N VAL A 18 -16.49 18.39 2.22
CA VAL A 18 -16.16 17.68 3.48
C VAL A 18 -16.64 16.23 3.43
N VAL A 19 -17.86 15.97 2.95
CA VAL A 19 -18.38 14.60 2.81
C VAL A 19 -17.51 13.77 1.87
N LEU A 20 -17.09 14.33 0.72
CA LEU A 20 -16.20 13.66 -0.22
C LEU A 20 -14.83 13.34 0.40
N ALA A 21 -14.26 14.25 1.18
CA ALA A 21 -13.00 14.01 1.88
C ALA A 21 -13.11 12.86 2.90
N VAL A 22 -14.20 12.79 3.65
CA VAL A 22 -14.45 11.69 4.60
C VAL A 22 -14.60 10.35 3.87
N ILE A 23 -15.33 10.32 2.75
CA ILE A 23 -15.48 9.11 1.92
C ILE A 23 -14.12 8.66 1.37
N ALA A 24 -13.30 9.57 0.87
CA ALA A 24 -11.97 9.25 0.36
C ALA A 24 -11.07 8.65 1.46
N LEU A 25 -11.07 9.23 2.66
CA LEU A 25 -10.33 8.68 3.81
C LEU A 25 -10.83 7.28 4.19
N ALA A 26 -12.14 7.08 4.25
CA ALA A 26 -12.71 5.77 4.55
C ALA A 26 -12.31 4.73 3.49
N ALA A 27 -12.30 5.09 2.21
CA ALA A 27 -11.86 4.22 1.13
C ALA A 27 -10.37 3.84 1.27
N ILE A 28 -9.50 4.78 1.62
CA ILE A 28 -8.07 4.50 1.88
C ILE A 28 -7.92 3.44 2.98
N PHE A 29 -8.61 3.60 4.11
CA PHE A 29 -8.53 2.62 5.20
C PHE A 29 -9.17 1.26 4.86
N ALA A 30 -10.17 1.23 3.98
CA ALA A 30 -10.82 -0.01 3.56
C ALA A 30 -10.00 -0.79 2.52
N LEU A 31 -9.20 -0.10 1.69
CA LEU A 31 -8.42 -0.70 0.61
C LEU A 31 -6.97 -1.01 0.98
N ARG A 32 -6.47 -0.47 2.11
CA ARG A 32 -5.11 -0.74 2.55
C ARG A 32 -4.96 -2.20 2.96
N VAL A 33 -3.79 -2.76 2.68
CA VAL A 33 -3.38 -4.07 3.19
C VAL A 33 -2.62 -3.90 4.50
N ASP A 34 -2.61 -4.95 5.33
CA ASP A 34 -1.73 -5.03 6.48
C ASP A 34 -0.43 -5.77 6.14
N GLY A 35 0.50 -5.83 7.10
CA GLY A 35 1.79 -6.50 6.90
C GLY A 35 1.70 -8.03 6.73
N THR A 36 0.58 -8.66 7.11
CA THR A 36 0.37 -10.09 6.89
C THR A 36 -0.05 -10.34 5.44
N GLU A 37 -0.97 -9.53 4.94
CA GLU A 37 -1.42 -9.61 3.54
C GLU A 37 -0.31 -9.21 2.58
N ALA A 38 0.44 -8.14 2.87
CA ALA A 38 1.62 -7.76 2.09
C ALA A 38 2.70 -8.86 2.08
N ARG A 39 2.93 -9.53 3.22
CA ARG A 39 3.86 -10.67 3.31
C ARG A 39 3.39 -11.85 2.45
N GLN A 40 2.09 -12.12 2.44
CA GLN A 40 1.53 -13.20 1.61
C GLN A 40 1.69 -12.87 0.12
N ILE A 41 1.43 -11.62 -0.29
CA ILE A 41 1.65 -11.16 -1.68
C ILE A 41 3.12 -11.33 -2.08
N ALA A 42 4.06 -10.96 -1.21
CA ALA A 42 5.49 -11.14 -1.47
C ALA A 42 5.88 -12.63 -1.59
N LEU A 43 5.36 -13.49 -0.69
CA LEU A 43 5.58 -14.94 -0.77
C LEU A 43 4.99 -15.54 -2.04
N ASP A 44 3.78 -15.16 -2.41
CA ASP A 44 3.13 -15.64 -3.64
C ASP A 44 3.93 -15.19 -4.88
N THR A 45 4.47 -13.97 -4.86
CA THR A 45 5.34 -13.42 -5.91
C THR A 45 6.66 -14.19 -6.04
N ALA A 46 7.27 -14.57 -4.91
CA ALA A 46 8.49 -15.37 -4.86
C ALA A 46 8.26 -16.88 -5.11
N GLY A 47 7.01 -17.32 -5.25
CA GLY A 47 6.65 -18.75 -5.36
C GLY A 47 6.84 -19.54 -4.06
N GLY A 48 6.75 -18.86 -2.91
CA GLY A 48 6.98 -19.38 -1.57
C GLY A 48 8.36 -18.97 -1.01
N GLY A 49 8.89 -19.79 -0.11
CA GLY A 49 10.21 -19.59 0.50
C GLY A 49 10.19 -19.09 1.94
N GLU A 50 11.35 -18.68 2.42
CA GLU A 50 11.59 -18.16 3.76
C GLU A 50 11.81 -16.65 3.70
N VAL A 51 11.02 -15.89 4.46
CA VAL A 51 11.24 -14.45 4.66
C VAL A 51 12.41 -14.29 5.63
N ILE A 52 13.51 -13.73 5.14
CA ILE A 52 14.75 -13.52 5.93
C ILE A 52 14.90 -12.07 6.42
N SER A 53 14.18 -11.13 5.80
CA SER A 53 14.05 -9.75 6.30
C SER A 53 12.66 -9.20 5.98
N GLN A 54 12.18 -8.32 6.84
CA GLN A 54 10.95 -7.57 6.65
C GLN A 54 11.13 -6.16 7.21
N GLU A 55 10.84 -5.15 6.39
CA GLU A 55 10.86 -3.74 6.77
C GLU A 55 9.55 -3.07 6.37
N VAL A 56 9.17 -2.04 7.12
CA VAL A 56 7.99 -1.23 6.82
C VAL A 56 8.39 0.24 6.85
N SER A 57 8.26 0.88 5.70
CA SER A 57 8.32 2.34 5.58
C SER A 57 6.91 2.91 5.62
N SER A 58 6.70 3.98 6.38
CA SER A 58 5.39 4.62 6.53
C SER A 58 5.50 6.13 6.33
N GLU A 59 4.87 6.63 5.27
CA GLU A 59 4.72 8.05 4.96
C GLU A 59 3.24 8.45 4.98
N GLY A 60 2.79 9.00 6.11
CA GLY A 60 1.39 9.41 6.27
C GLY A 60 0.42 8.22 6.17
N LEU A 61 -0.37 8.18 5.10
CA LEU A 61 -1.32 7.08 4.83
C LEU A 61 -0.74 6.00 3.90
N TRP A 62 0.49 6.18 3.43
CA TRP A 62 1.16 5.29 2.49
C TRP A 62 2.16 4.44 3.24
N ASN A 63 1.95 3.12 3.24
CA ASN A 63 2.94 2.16 3.70
C ASN A 63 3.66 1.58 2.49
N GLU A 64 4.88 1.14 2.69
CA GLU A 64 5.61 0.25 1.79
C GLU A 64 6.27 -0.84 2.62
N TYR A 65 6.09 -2.08 2.18
CA TYR A 65 6.58 -3.27 2.86
C TYR A 65 7.69 -3.87 2.01
N SER A 66 8.91 -3.89 2.52
CA SER A 66 10.04 -4.56 1.85
C SER A 66 10.24 -5.95 2.48
N TYR A 67 10.39 -6.96 1.63
CA TYR A 67 10.61 -8.33 2.03
C TYR A 67 11.81 -8.92 1.27
N LYS A 68 12.77 -9.44 2.04
CA LYS A 68 13.84 -10.27 1.49
C LYS A 68 13.46 -11.73 1.68
N ILE A 69 13.33 -12.47 0.57
CA ILE A 69 12.84 -13.86 0.55
C ILE A 69 13.86 -14.77 -0.11
N VAL A 70 14.09 -15.95 0.45
CA VAL A 70 14.90 -17.01 -0.15
C VAL A 70 14.00 -18.18 -0.51
N ASN A 71 14.03 -18.59 -1.78
CA ASN A 71 13.34 -19.77 -2.28
C ASN A 71 14.33 -20.65 -3.06
N GLY A 72 14.84 -21.70 -2.41
CA GLY A 72 15.89 -22.55 -2.99
C GLY A 72 17.21 -21.80 -3.14
N ASP A 73 17.76 -21.77 -4.36
CA ASP A 73 18.98 -21.03 -4.70
C ASP A 73 18.68 -19.59 -5.16
N THR A 74 17.41 -19.18 -5.20
CA THR A 74 17.01 -17.84 -5.62
C THR A 74 16.67 -16.99 -4.42
N TRP A 75 17.12 -15.74 -4.47
CA TRP A 75 16.70 -14.72 -3.53
C TRP A 75 15.88 -13.64 -4.24
N TYR A 76 15.02 -13.00 -3.47
CA TYR A 76 14.14 -11.92 -3.91
C TYR A 76 14.20 -10.77 -2.93
N ASP A 77 14.24 -9.54 -3.44
CA ASP A 77 13.90 -8.33 -2.70
C ASP A 77 12.61 -7.78 -3.32
N ILE A 78 11.54 -7.71 -2.53
CA ILE A 78 10.20 -7.40 -3.02
C ILE A 78 9.64 -6.27 -2.19
N GLU A 79 9.23 -5.19 -2.87
CA GLU A 79 8.48 -4.11 -2.27
C GLU A 79 7.00 -4.24 -2.60
N VAL A 80 6.17 -4.15 -1.57
CA VAL A 80 4.72 -4.19 -1.67
C VAL A 80 4.15 -2.91 -1.08
N SER A 81 3.44 -2.13 -1.89
CA SER A 81 2.74 -0.93 -1.44
C SER A 81 1.69 -1.24 -0.37
N GLY A 82 1.28 -0.21 0.37
CA GLY A 82 0.22 -0.26 1.37
C GLY A 82 -1.17 -0.61 0.85
N PHE A 83 -1.31 -0.82 -0.46
CA PHE A 83 -2.54 -1.23 -1.15
C PHE A 83 -2.38 -2.60 -1.85
N GLY A 84 -1.29 -3.32 -1.57
CA GLY A 84 -1.07 -4.69 -2.03
C GLY A 84 -0.50 -4.82 -3.45
N ASN A 85 -0.05 -3.73 -4.08
CA ASN A 85 0.64 -3.82 -5.37
C ASN A 85 2.13 -4.03 -5.15
N VAL A 86 2.75 -4.95 -5.89
CA VAL A 86 4.20 -5.07 -5.98
C VAL A 86 4.74 -3.86 -6.72
N THR A 87 5.60 -3.07 -6.05
CA THR A 87 6.18 -1.82 -6.58
C THR A 87 7.58 -2.04 -7.13
N GLU A 88 8.35 -2.92 -6.49
CA GLU A 88 9.69 -3.31 -6.90
C GLU A 88 9.92 -4.81 -6.69
N MET A 89 10.74 -5.41 -7.56
CA MET A 89 11.15 -6.80 -7.45
C MET A 89 12.54 -6.98 -8.05
N GLU A 90 13.52 -7.23 -7.19
CA GLU A 90 14.84 -7.70 -7.57
C GLU A 90 15.00 -9.19 -7.25
N SER A 91 15.82 -9.89 -8.04
CA SER A 91 16.13 -11.28 -7.76
C SER A 91 17.49 -11.69 -8.29
N GLY A 92 18.05 -12.74 -7.71
CA GLY A 92 19.31 -13.35 -8.14
C GLY A 92 19.47 -14.75 -7.61
N THR A 93 20.54 -15.43 -8.04
CA THR A 93 20.88 -16.79 -7.58
C THR A 93 22.10 -16.79 -6.67
N GLY A 94 22.22 -17.82 -5.85
CA GLY A 94 23.30 -17.97 -4.88
C GLY A 94 23.08 -17.13 -3.63
N GLN A 95 24.18 -16.69 -3.01
CA GLN A 95 24.09 -15.97 -1.74
C GLN A 95 23.53 -14.55 -1.94
N TYR A 96 22.50 -14.20 -1.16
CA TYR A 96 21.93 -12.85 -1.13
C TYR A 96 23.05 -11.81 -0.95
N PRO A 97 23.13 -10.77 -1.80
CA PRO A 97 24.11 -9.69 -1.66
C PRO A 97 23.99 -9.09 -0.27
N ARG A 98 25.07 -9.09 0.50
CA ARG A 98 25.08 -8.37 1.78
C ARG A 98 25.40 -6.91 1.50
N ASP A 99 24.46 -6.06 1.87
CA ASP A 99 24.61 -4.59 1.92
C ASP A 99 25.71 -4.19 2.94
#